data_AF-A0A7J4LGB5-F1
#
_entry.id   AF-A0A7J4LGB5-F1
#
_cell.length_a   1.000
_cell.length_b   1.000
_cell.length_c   1.000
_cell.angle_alpha   90.00
_cell.angle_beta   90.00
_cell.angle_gamma   90.00
#
_symmetry.space_group_name_H-M   'P 1'
#
loop_
_entity.id
_entity.type
_entity.pdbx_description
1 polymer ?
#
loop_
_entity_poly.entity_id
_entity_poly.type
_entity_poly.pdbx_seq_one_letter_code
_entity_poly.pdbx_strand_id
1 'polypeptide(L)'
;MKKNRKMKLKDKLSIVNIALLVLVVLLMVFNQYTLLRIRAIAMPNMHKEGKKLSNVDFSSIKSTGHAVAAVFEVESIKTAQDAVDVMVPTGMPEYGQELGVNYDDPTRGLSVLLKLYNLELTKEENERYVNLVTKPIGISCEFCCGVQAIGVDRNGKTICGCQHNPALLGLTKWLIKNTDYNDAEILREALRWKTLFFPKDMVNLAVTVAGGDTSALENLPGMVGGC
;
A
#
# COMPACT_ATOMS: atom_id res chain seq x y z
N MET A 1 61.61 46.09 -26.78
CA MET A 1 60.62 44.99 -26.75
C MET A 1 60.94 44.01 -25.63
N LYS A 2 60.15 43.97 -24.54
CA LYS A 2 60.00 42.83 -23.61
C LYS A 2 58.89 43.16 -22.60
N LYS A 3 57.64 43.05 -23.05
CA LYS A 3 56.45 43.13 -22.18
C LYS A 3 56.08 41.71 -21.76
N ASN A 4 55.58 41.57 -20.53
CA ASN A 4 54.90 40.39 -19.97
C ASN A 4 55.75 39.22 -19.45
N ARG A 5 56.15 39.27 -18.16
CA ARG A 5 56.40 38.03 -17.40
C ARG A 5 56.22 38.17 -15.89
N LYS A 6 55.11 38.77 -15.43
CA LYS A 6 54.68 38.68 -14.02
C LYS A 6 53.14 38.70 -13.93
N MET A 7 52.51 37.60 -14.32
CA MET A 7 51.17 37.31 -13.80
C MET A 7 51.36 37.01 -12.31
N LYS A 8 50.82 37.86 -11.42
CA LYS A 8 51.16 37.86 -9.99
C LYS A 8 50.64 36.55 -9.38
N LEU A 9 51.36 36.00 -8.41
CA LEU A 9 51.04 34.71 -7.76
C LEU A 9 49.57 34.64 -7.27
N LYS A 10 48.98 35.77 -6.88
CA LYS A 10 47.56 35.92 -6.54
C LYS A 10 46.60 35.60 -7.69
N ASP A 11 46.94 35.97 -8.92
CA ASP A 11 46.12 35.71 -10.10
C ASP A 11 46.10 34.21 -10.41
N LYS A 12 47.24 33.53 -10.23
CA LYS A 12 47.32 32.06 -10.36
C LYS A 12 46.50 31.34 -9.28
N LEU A 13 46.57 31.81 -8.04
CA LEU A 13 45.80 31.23 -6.93
C LEU A 13 44.29 31.45 -7.11
N SER A 14 43.89 32.61 -7.63
CA SER A 14 42.50 32.90 -7.98
C SER A 14 41.97 32.01 -9.12
N ILE A 15 42.78 31.77 -10.15
CA ILE A 15 42.41 30.86 -11.26
C ILE A 15 42.24 29.41 -10.76
N VAL A 16 43.12 28.94 -9.88
CA VAL A 16 43.02 27.59 -9.31
C VAL A 16 41.75 27.42 -8.47
N ASN A 17 41.40 28.42 -7.66
CA ASN A 17 40.18 28.38 -6.85
C ASN A 17 38.91 28.41 -7.71
N ILE A 18 38.89 29.21 -8.78
CA ILE A 18 37.77 29.23 -9.73
C ILE A 18 37.64 27.88 -10.44
N ALA A 19 38.75 27.27 -10.86
CA ALA A 19 38.74 25.95 -11.48
C ALA A 19 38.21 24.85 -10.54
N LEU A 20 38.58 24.88 -9.25
CA LEU A 20 38.06 23.97 -8.24
C LEU A 20 36.56 24.16 -8.00
N LEU A 21 36.07 25.41 -7.97
CA LEU A 21 34.65 25.71 -7.79
C LEU A 21 33.81 25.20 -8.98
N VAL A 22 34.31 25.40 -10.21
CA VAL A 22 33.68 24.87 -11.42
C VAL A 22 33.65 23.34 -11.41
N LEU A 23 34.74 22.69 -10.97
CA LEU A 23 34.79 21.22 -10.83
C LEU A 23 33.72 20.71 -9.86
N VAL A 24 33.56 21.35 -8.70
CA VAL A 24 32.53 20.98 -7.71
C VAL A 24 31.12 21.12 -8.29
N VAL A 25 30.83 22.22 -9.00
CA VAL A 25 29.54 22.42 -9.66
C VAL A 25 29.29 21.35 -10.74
N LEU A 26 30.30 21.00 -11.53
CA LEU A 26 30.19 19.94 -12.53
C LEU A 26 29.93 18.57 -11.91
N LEU A 27 30.59 18.25 -10.78
CA LEU A 27 30.34 17.02 -10.04
C LEU A 27 28.92 16.98 -9.46
N MET A 28 28.41 18.11 -8.95
CA MET A 28 27.02 18.21 -8.49
C MET A 28 26.04 18.00 -9.65
N VAL A 29 26.24 18.65 -10.81
CA VAL A 29 25.38 18.47 -11.99
C VAL A 29 25.45 17.04 -12.52
N PHE A 30 26.63 16.42 -12.56
CA PHE A 30 26.80 15.02 -12.96
C PHE A 30 26.10 14.06 -11.99
N ASN A 31 26.20 14.31 -10.68
CA ASN A 31 25.50 13.53 -9.67
C ASN A 31 23.98 13.67 -9.81
N GLN A 32 23.46 14.89 -10.02
CA GLN A 32 22.04 15.12 -10.27
C GLN A 32 21.56 14.45 -11.57
N TYR A 33 22.37 14.50 -12.63
CA TYR A 33 22.07 13.81 -13.89
C TYR A 33 22.04 12.28 -13.72
N THR A 34 22.98 11.74 -12.93
CA THR A 34 23.02 10.31 -12.61
C THR A 34 21.81 9.89 -11.79
N LEU A 35 21.40 10.70 -10.79
CA LEU A 35 20.20 10.45 -10.00
C LEU A 35 18.91 10.53 -10.83
N LEU A 36 18.82 11.46 -11.80
CA LEU A 36 17.68 11.55 -12.72
C LEU A 36 17.61 10.34 -13.66
N ARG A 37 18.75 9.86 -14.17
CA ARG A 37 18.82 8.65 -15.01
C ARG A 37 18.52 7.39 -14.20
N ILE A 38 18.99 7.29 -12.96
CA ILE A 38 18.62 6.19 -12.05
C ILE A 38 17.13 6.27 -11.74
N ARG A 39 16.53 7.44 -11.49
CA ARG A 39 15.07 7.56 -11.31
C ARG A 39 14.29 7.14 -12.55
N ALA A 40 14.78 7.45 -13.75
CA ALA A 40 14.16 7.04 -15.01
C ALA A 40 14.33 5.53 -15.30
N ILE A 41 15.41 4.90 -14.82
CA ILE A 41 15.68 3.46 -14.96
C ILE A 41 15.10 2.64 -13.79
N ALA A 42 14.86 3.27 -12.63
CA ALA A 42 14.21 2.68 -11.46
C ALA A 42 12.67 2.84 -11.51
N MET A 43 12.14 3.72 -12.37
CA MET A 43 10.72 3.82 -12.67
C MET A 43 10.39 3.65 -14.17
N PRO A 44 10.78 2.56 -14.84
CA PRO A 44 10.08 2.12 -16.03
C PRO A 44 8.93 1.26 -15.54
N ASN A 45 7.71 1.81 -15.50
CA ASN A 45 6.44 1.06 -15.48
C ASN A 45 6.57 -0.38 -14.99
N MET A 46 6.82 -0.55 -13.69
CA MET A 46 6.94 -1.87 -13.10
C MET A 46 5.54 -2.43 -12.92
N HIS A 47 4.92 -2.83 -14.03
CA HIS A 47 4.07 -4.01 -14.03
C HIS A 47 4.97 -5.19 -13.66
N LYS A 48 5.28 -5.32 -12.35
CA LYS A 48 5.51 -6.65 -11.79
C LYS A 48 4.27 -7.43 -12.18
N GLU A 49 4.43 -8.52 -12.93
CA GLU A 49 3.38 -9.52 -13.03
C GLU A 49 3.02 -9.93 -11.61
N GLY A 50 1.96 -9.29 -11.08
CA GLY A 50 1.52 -9.54 -9.72
C GLY A 50 1.18 -11.01 -9.55
N LYS A 51 1.36 -11.51 -8.33
CA LYS A 51 0.89 -12.84 -7.91
C LYS A 51 -0.45 -13.21 -8.58
N LYS A 52 -0.47 -14.32 -9.33
CA LYS A 52 -1.67 -14.80 -10.04
C LYS A 52 -2.76 -15.17 -9.04
N LEU A 53 -3.78 -14.31 -8.93
CA LEU A 53 -4.86 -14.46 -7.94
C LEU A 53 -5.90 -15.51 -8.31
N SER A 54 -5.93 -15.98 -9.56
CA SER A 54 -6.90 -16.96 -10.05
C SER A 54 -6.85 -18.31 -9.33
N ASN A 55 -5.74 -18.64 -8.65
CA ASN A 55 -5.47 -19.97 -8.09
C ASN A 55 -5.37 -19.98 -6.56
N VAL A 56 -5.88 -18.95 -5.88
CA VAL A 56 -5.83 -18.90 -4.41
C VAL A 56 -6.77 -19.94 -3.82
N ASP A 57 -6.22 -20.87 -3.04
CA ASP A 57 -6.99 -21.86 -2.29
C ASP A 57 -7.48 -21.27 -0.95
N PHE A 58 -8.74 -20.84 -0.94
CA PHE A 58 -9.40 -20.29 0.24
C PHE A 58 -9.56 -21.29 1.40
N SER A 59 -9.49 -22.61 1.15
CA SER A 59 -9.61 -23.61 2.21
C SER A 59 -8.38 -23.65 3.12
N SER A 60 -7.23 -23.21 2.62
CA SER A 60 -5.98 -23.11 3.36
C SER A 60 -5.88 -21.86 4.25
N ILE A 61 -6.74 -20.86 4.04
CA ILE A 61 -6.66 -19.56 4.72
C ILE A 61 -7.42 -19.62 6.04
N LYS A 62 -6.69 -19.55 7.16
CA LYS A 62 -7.24 -19.64 8.53
C LYS A 62 -7.05 -18.39 9.39
N SER A 63 -6.37 -17.38 8.85
CA SER A 63 -6.14 -16.10 9.53
C SER A 63 -5.83 -15.02 8.50
N THR A 64 -5.85 -13.76 8.94
CA THR A 64 -5.39 -12.62 8.13
C THR A 64 -3.94 -12.78 7.66
N GLY A 65 -3.06 -13.38 8.47
CA GLY A 65 -1.68 -13.66 8.06
C GLY A 65 -1.60 -14.62 6.87
N HIS A 66 -2.40 -15.70 6.87
CA HIS A 66 -2.51 -16.59 5.71
C HIS A 66 -3.08 -15.85 4.49
N ALA A 67 -4.07 -14.98 4.69
CA ALA A 67 -4.66 -14.20 3.61
C ALA A 67 -3.65 -13.25 2.98
N VAL A 68 -2.85 -12.55 3.80
CA VAL A 68 -1.76 -11.69 3.36
C VAL A 68 -0.74 -12.50 2.55
N ALA A 69 -0.31 -13.65 3.05
CA ALA A 69 0.58 -14.56 2.32
C ALA A 69 -0.03 -15.08 1.01
N ALA A 70 -1.36 -15.23 0.93
CA ALA A 70 -2.04 -15.74 -0.26
C ALA A 70 -2.15 -14.70 -1.37
N VAL A 71 -2.39 -13.42 -1.05
CA VAL A 71 -2.74 -12.39 -2.05
C VAL A 71 -1.68 -11.30 -2.26
N PHE A 72 -0.64 -11.24 -1.42
CA PHE A 72 0.52 -10.35 -1.59
C PHE A 72 1.81 -11.14 -1.86
N GLU A 73 2.80 -10.45 -2.43
CA GLU A 73 4.15 -10.95 -2.70
C GLU A 73 5.04 -10.85 -1.45
N VAL A 74 4.63 -11.53 -0.38
CA VAL A 74 5.32 -11.49 0.92
C VAL A 74 6.76 -12.02 0.86
N GLU A 75 7.06 -12.87 -0.13
CA GLU A 75 8.39 -13.44 -0.37
C GLU A 75 9.43 -12.37 -0.74
N SER A 76 8.97 -11.20 -1.19
CA SER A 76 9.83 -10.06 -1.52
C SER A 76 10.12 -9.14 -0.32
N ILE A 77 9.46 -9.36 0.82
CA ILE A 77 9.57 -8.51 2.01
C ILE A 77 10.76 -8.95 2.87
N LYS A 78 11.75 -8.08 3.05
CA LYS A 78 12.89 -8.31 3.97
C LYS A 78 12.93 -7.30 5.11
N THR A 79 12.40 -6.11 4.84
CA THR A 79 12.35 -4.98 5.75
C THR A 79 10.91 -4.48 5.88
N ALA A 80 10.63 -3.70 6.93
CA ALA A 80 9.34 -3.03 7.04
C ALA A 80 9.07 -2.04 5.90
N GLN A 81 10.10 -1.46 5.27
CA GLN A 81 9.90 -0.61 4.09
C GLN A 81 9.42 -1.44 2.89
N ASP A 82 9.97 -2.63 2.67
CA ASP A 82 9.49 -3.52 1.61
C ASP A 82 8.01 -3.89 1.83
N ALA A 83 7.61 -4.10 3.10
CA ALA A 83 6.21 -4.37 3.44
C ALA A 83 5.31 -3.17 3.16
N VAL A 84 5.77 -1.94 3.45
CA VAL A 84 5.06 -0.71 3.06
C VAL A 84 4.88 -0.65 1.55
N ASP A 85 5.95 -0.87 0.78
CA ASP A 85 5.92 -0.77 -0.68
C ASP A 85 5.02 -1.84 -1.33
N VAL A 86 4.90 -3.02 -0.70
CA VAL A 86 4.05 -4.12 -1.18
C VAL A 86 2.58 -3.94 -0.77
N MET A 87 2.32 -3.45 0.44
CA MET A 87 0.98 -3.49 1.02
C MET A 87 0.24 -2.16 1.03
N VAL A 88 0.94 -1.04 1.20
CA VAL A 88 0.31 0.28 1.32
C VAL A 88 0.03 0.77 -0.10
N PRO A 89 -1.23 0.72 -0.57
CA PRO A 89 -1.54 1.16 -1.92
C PRO A 89 -1.45 2.70 -1.99
N THR A 90 -1.16 3.23 -3.17
CA THR A 90 -1.14 4.67 -3.44
C THR A 90 -1.91 4.97 -4.72
N GLY A 91 -2.34 6.21 -4.87
CA GLY A 91 -3.11 6.67 -6.02
C GLY A 91 -4.55 6.15 -6.05
N MET A 92 -5.18 6.28 -7.22
CA MET A 92 -6.59 5.94 -7.41
C MET A 92 -6.73 4.49 -7.91
N PRO A 93 -7.52 3.63 -7.25
CA PRO A 93 -7.84 2.31 -7.79
C PRO A 93 -8.66 2.42 -9.07
N GLU A 94 -8.75 1.32 -9.82
CA GLU A 94 -9.56 1.22 -11.05
C GLU A 94 -11.01 1.68 -10.83
N TYR A 95 -11.65 1.19 -9.77
CA TYR A 95 -13.00 1.60 -9.36
C TYR A 95 -13.05 2.97 -8.64
N GLY A 96 -11.89 3.59 -8.40
CA GLY A 96 -11.76 4.77 -7.57
C GLY A 96 -12.49 5.98 -8.11
N GLN A 97 -12.51 6.14 -9.44
CA GLN A 97 -13.25 7.23 -10.09
C GLN A 97 -14.76 7.10 -9.87
N GLU A 98 -15.31 5.89 -9.99
CA GLU A 98 -16.74 5.64 -9.84
C GLU A 98 -17.21 5.81 -8.39
N LEU A 99 -16.43 5.27 -7.44
CA LEU A 99 -16.73 5.42 -6.01
C LEU A 99 -16.35 6.79 -5.45
N GLY A 100 -15.50 7.56 -6.13
CA GLY A 100 -14.95 8.81 -5.59
C GLY A 100 -13.97 8.57 -4.44
N VAL A 101 -13.19 7.50 -4.51
CA VAL A 101 -12.17 7.10 -3.52
C VAL A 101 -10.76 7.13 -4.12
N ASN A 102 -9.79 7.44 -3.27
CA ASN A 102 -8.37 7.45 -3.61
C ASN A 102 -7.61 6.90 -2.39
N TYR A 103 -6.62 6.03 -2.62
CA TYR A 103 -5.82 5.46 -1.54
C TYR A 103 -5.01 6.52 -0.79
N ASP A 104 -4.68 7.63 -1.46
CA ASP A 104 -3.96 8.77 -0.87
C ASP A 104 -4.84 9.63 0.07
N ASP A 105 -6.16 9.40 0.08
CA ASP A 105 -7.12 10.03 1.01
C ASP A 105 -7.97 8.95 1.74
N PRO A 106 -7.34 8.19 2.65
CA PRO A 106 -7.99 7.08 3.33
C PRO A 106 -9.13 7.52 4.26
N THR A 107 -9.11 8.75 4.78
CA THR A 107 -10.18 9.29 5.63
C THR A 107 -11.45 9.56 4.82
N ARG A 108 -11.32 10.17 3.64
CA ARG A 108 -12.45 10.29 2.71
C ARG A 108 -12.90 8.92 2.21
N GLY A 109 -11.95 8.04 1.87
CA GLY A 109 -12.23 6.67 1.48
C GLY A 109 -13.11 5.94 2.50
N LEU A 110 -12.73 5.97 3.78
CA LEU A 110 -13.53 5.40 4.87
C LEU A 110 -14.97 5.93 4.86
N SER A 111 -15.14 7.25 4.76
CA SER A 111 -16.45 7.90 4.76
C SER A 111 -17.33 7.51 3.57
N VAL A 112 -16.73 7.24 2.41
CA VAL A 112 -17.44 6.77 1.21
C VAL A 112 -17.82 5.30 1.37
N LEU A 113 -16.84 4.45 1.69
CA LEU A 113 -17.02 3.00 1.78
C LEU A 113 -18.03 2.61 2.87
N LEU A 114 -18.08 3.36 3.97
CA LEU A 114 -19.07 3.17 5.03
C LEU A 114 -20.51 3.27 4.51
N LYS A 115 -20.78 4.16 3.55
CA LYS A 115 -22.12 4.33 2.96
C LYS A 115 -22.56 3.13 2.14
N LEU A 116 -21.60 2.35 1.62
CA LEU A 116 -21.86 1.15 0.82
C LEU A 116 -22.30 -0.04 1.67
N TYR A 117 -22.20 0.02 3.00
CA TYR A 117 -22.58 -1.09 3.87
C TYR A 117 -24.03 -1.54 3.66
N ASN A 118 -24.94 -0.60 3.39
CA ASN A 118 -26.36 -0.85 3.14
C ASN A 118 -26.67 -1.15 1.67
N LEU A 119 -25.67 -1.37 0.82
CA LEU A 119 -25.87 -1.76 -0.57
C LEU A 119 -26.65 -3.09 -0.63
N GLU A 120 -27.74 -3.07 -1.40
CA GLU A 120 -28.57 -4.24 -1.64
C GLU A 120 -27.93 -5.14 -2.71
N LEU A 121 -27.86 -6.43 -2.39
CA LEU A 121 -27.33 -7.46 -3.27
C LEU A 121 -28.48 -8.33 -3.79
N THR A 122 -28.32 -8.86 -5.01
CA THR A 122 -29.15 -9.97 -5.48
C THR A 122 -28.92 -11.21 -4.62
N LYS A 123 -29.74 -12.25 -4.78
CA LYS A 123 -29.60 -13.47 -4.00
C LYS A 123 -28.22 -14.12 -4.22
N GLU A 124 -27.80 -14.22 -5.48
CA GLU A 124 -26.54 -14.83 -5.90
C GLU A 124 -25.34 -14.00 -5.41
N GLU A 125 -25.41 -12.67 -5.53
CA GLU A 125 -24.40 -11.74 -4.99
C GLU A 125 -24.29 -11.87 -3.47
N ASN A 126 -25.42 -11.98 -2.77
CA ASN A 126 -25.45 -12.09 -1.32
C ASN A 126 -24.89 -13.43 -0.82
N GLU A 127 -25.20 -14.54 -1.50
CA GLU A 127 -24.61 -15.84 -1.19
C GLU A 127 -23.09 -15.81 -1.34
N ARG A 128 -22.57 -15.22 -2.43
CA ARG A 128 -21.13 -15.01 -2.62
C ARG A 128 -20.52 -14.16 -1.51
N TYR A 129 -21.16 -13.03 -1.18
CA TYR A 129 -20.73 -12.13 -0.12
C TYR A 129 -20.62 -12.87 1.22
N VAL A 130 -21.70 -13.51 1.68
CA VAL A 130 -21.75 -14.23 2.97
C VAL A 130 -20.69 -15.33 3.01
N ASN A 131 -20.56 -16.11 1.93
CA ASN A 131 -19.55 -17.16 1.84
C ASN A 131 -18.12 -16.64 1.95
N LEU A 132 -17.86 -15.42 1.48
CA LEU A 132 -16.53 -14.81 1.55
C LEU A 132 -16.26 -14.22 2.95
N VAL A 133 -17.17 -13.39 3.47
CA VAL A 133 -16.92 -12.60 4.70
C VAL A 133 -17.06 -13.40 5.99
N THR A 134 -17.72 -14.55 5.97
CA THR A 134 -17.83 -15.45 7.14
C THR A 134 -16.61 -16.35 7.35
N LYS A 135 -15.66 -16.37 6.41
CA LYS A 135 -14.40 -17.10 6.55
C LYS A 135 -13.38 -16.28 7.34
N PRO A 136 -12.45 -16.91 8.09
CA PRO A 136 -11.40 -16.23 8.84
C PRO A 136 -10.25 -15.73 7.94
N ILE A 137 -10.58 -14.96 6.90
CA ILE A 137 -9.65 -14.47 5.87
C ILE A 137 -9.27 -13.00 6.04
N GLY A 138 -9.76 -12.33 7.08
CA GLY A 138 -9.25 -11.01 7.45
C GLY A 138 -9.85 -9.82 6.71
N ILE A 139 -10.98 -9.99 6.02
CA ILE A 139 -11.82 -8.86 5.53
C ILE A 139 -12.38 -8.05 6.72
N SER A 140 -12.38 -8.61 7.93
CA SER A 140 -12.77 -7.93 9.16
C SER A 140 -11.72 -6.96 9.71
N CYS A 141 -12.18 -5.98 10.48
CA CYS A 141 -11.33 -5.12 11.30
C CYS A 141 -11.03 -5.79 12.67
N GLU A 142 -9.94 -6.56 12.74
CA GLU A 142 -9.59 -7.33 13.94
C GLU A 142 -8.78 -6.55 15.00
N PHE A 143 -8.17 -5.42 14.61
CA PHE A 143 -7.25 -4.68 15.48
C PHE A 143 -7.95 -3.77 16.49
N CYS A 144 -9.15 -3.27 16.17
CA CYS A 144 -9.82 -2.25 16.99
C CYS A 144 -10.80 -2.84 18.01
N CYS A 145 -11.63 -3.80 17.60
CA CYS A 145 -12.79 -4.25 18.37
C CYS A 145 -12.56 -5.65 19.00
N GLY A 146 -11.36 -6.23 18.88
CA GLY A 146 -10.99 -7.56 19.41
C GLY A 146 -11.74 -8.74 18.77
N VAL A 147 -12.55 -8.47 17.74
CA VAL A 147 -13.11 -9.50 16.87
C VAL A 147 -11.95 -10.13 16.11
N GLN A 148 -11.89 -11.45 16.02
CA GLN A 148 -10.80 -12.13 15.30
C GLN A 148 -10.91 -11.85 13.79
N ALA A 149 -10.29 -12.68 12.95
CA ALA A 149 -10.37 -12.57 11.48
C ALA A 149 -11.79 -12.72 10.87
N ILE A 150 -12.84 -12.84 11.71
CA ILE A 150 -14.26 -12.86 11.36
C ILE A 150 -14.96 -11.73 12.12
N GLY A 151 -15.42 -10.72 11.38
CA GLY A 151 -16.08 -9.52 11.90
C GLY A 151 -17.57 -9.48 11.61
N VAL A 152 -18.16 -10.63 11.28
CA VAL A 152 -19.57 -10.77 10.92
C VAL A 152 -20.20 -11.98 11.60
N ASP A 153 -21.53 -11.98 11.69
CA ASP A 153 -22.31 -13.16 12.05
C ASP A 153 -22.43 -14.13 10.85
N ARG A 154 -23.11 -15.25 11.06
CA ARG A 154 -23.35 -16.26 10.01
C ARG A 154 -24.13 -15.74 8.78
N ASN A 155 -24.74 -14.57 8.87
CA ASN A 155 -25.50 -13.94 7.78
C ASN A 155 -24.71 -12.80 7.12
N GLY A 156 -23.41 -12.63 7.46
CA GLY A 156 -22.58 -11.57 6.91
C GLY A 156 -22.88 -10.17 7.47
N LYS A 157 -23.59 -10.07 8.60
CA LYS A 157 -23.87 -8.80 9.27
C LYS A 157 -22.74 -8.46 10.26
N THR A 158 -22.29 -7.20 10.28
CA THR A 158 -21.27 -6.74 11.24
C THR A 158 -21.64 -7.09 12.69
N ILE A 159 -20.66 -7.60 13.46
CA ILE A 159 -20.80 -7.84 14.91
C ILE A 159 -20.12 -6.76 15.75
N CYS A 160 -19.49 -5.77 15.11
CA CYS A 160 -18.86 -4.64 15.78
C CYS A 160 -19.39 -3.30 15.23
N GLY A 161 -19.33 -2.26 16.07
CA GLY A 161 -19.78 -0.90 15.73
C GLY A 161 -18.67 0.03 15.22
N CYS A 162 -17.43 -0.43 15.20
CA CYS A 162 -16.26 0.30 14.68
C CYS A 162 -16.45 0.61 13.17
N GLN A 163 -16.22 1.84 12.71
CA GLN A 163 -16.53 2.27 11.32
C GLN A 163 -15.80 1.48 10.21
N HIS A 164 -14.60 0.99 10.48
CA HIS A 164 -13.78 0.29 9.46
C HIS A 164 -14.38 -1.03 9.01
N ASN A 165 -15.01 -1.78 9.92
CA ASN A 165 -15.60 -3.07 9.56
C ASN A 165 -16.75 -2.93 8.54
N PRO A 166 -17.81 -2.13 8.78
CA PRO A 166 -18.85 -1.90 7.77
C PRO A 166 -18.31 -1.22 6.51
N ALA A 167 -17.23 -0.43 6.57
CA ALA A 167 -16.58 0.09 5.36
C ALA A 167 -15.92 -1.01 4.51
N LEU A 168 -15.15 -1.93 5.11
CA LEU A 168 -14.56 -3.07 4.40
C LEU A 168 -15.65 -4.00 3.85
N LEU A 169 -16.69 -4.28 4.63
CA LEU A 169 -17.83 -5.07 4.17
C LEU A 169 -18.60 -4.37 3.04
N GLY A 170 -18.79 -3.06 3.13
CA GLY A 170 -19.42 -2.24 2.08
C GLY A 170 -18.64 -2.25 0.77
N LEU A 171 -17.30 -2.11 0.86
CA LEU A 171 -16.42 -2.29 -0.30
C LEU A 171 -16.56 -3.70 -0.90
N THR A 172 -16.54 -4.75 -0.07
CA THR A 172 -16.70 -6.13 -0.54
C THR A 172 -18.03 -6.31 -1.29
N LYS A 173 -19.14 -5.81 -0.75
CA LYS A 173 -20.44 -5.84 -1.44
C LYS A 173 -20.38 -5.11 -2.78
N TRP A 174 -19.78 -3.93 -2.81
CA TRP A 174 -19.72 -3.12 -4.01
C TRP A 174 -18.89 -3.78 -5.11
N LEU A 175 -17.73 -4.36 -4.77
CA LEU A 175 -16.88 -5.09 -5.73
C LEU A 175 -17.61 -6.33 -6.27
N ILE A 176 -18.28 -7.11 -5.41
CA ILE A 176 -19.08 -8.28 -5.86
C ILE A 176 -20.15 -7.87 -6.90
N LYS A 177 -20.77 -6.71 -6.70
CA LYS A 177 -21.90 -6.25 -7.52
C LYS A 177 -21.47 -5.56 -8.81
N ASN A 178 -20.37 -4.80 -8.78
CA ASN A 178 -20.03 -3.85 -9.85
C ASN A 178 -18.73 -4.18 -10.59
N THR A 179 -18.02 -5.24 -10.24
CA THR A 179 -16.81 -5.65 -10.93
C THR A 179 -16.80 -7.15 -11.25
N ASP A 180 -15.97 -7.54 -12.21
CA ASP A 180 -15.71 -8.94 -12.54
C ASP A 180 -14.63 -9.57 -11.64
N TYR A 181 -14.31 -8.93 -10.50
CA TYR A 181 -13.23 -9.40 -9.62
C TYR A 181 -13.58 -10.76 -9.05
N ASN A 182 -12.61 -11.68 -9.06
CA ASN A 182 -12.69 -12.94 -8.34
C ASN A 182 -12.50 -12.73 -6.82
N ASP A 183 -12.78 -13.75 -6.02
CA ASP A 183 -12.74 -13.64 -4.56
C ASP A 183 -11.37 -13.24 -4.01
N ALA A 184 -10.28 -13.64 -4.67
CA ALA A 184 -8.92 -13.29 -4.26
C ALA A 184 -8.57 -11.84 -4.59
N GLU A 185 -9.08 -11.30 -5.70
CA GLU A 185 -8.99 -9.88 -6.04
C GLU A 185 -9.76 -9.04 -5.04
N ILE A 186 -10.99 -9.44 -4.69
CA ILE A 186 -11.80 -8.77 -3.68
C ILE A 186 -11.12 -8.82 -2.31
N LEU A 187 -10.57 -9.96 -1.92
CA LEU A 187 -9.80 -10.11 -0.69
C LEU A 187 -8.59 -9.18 -0.68
N ARG A 188 -7.81 -9.12 -1.78
CA ARG A 188 -6.65 -8.22 -1.88
C ARG A 188 -7.06 -6.76 -1.75
N GLU A 189 -8.17 -6.36 -2.38
CA GLU A 189 -8.68 -4.99 -2.27
C GLU A 189 -9.16 -4.65 -0.85
N ALA A 190 -9.87 -5.56 -0.20
CA ALA A 190 -10.23 -5.39 1.20
C ALA A 190 -8.99 -5.25 2.10
N LEU A 191 -7.95 -6.06 1.88
CA LEU A 191 -6.70 -5.98 2.65
C LEU A 191 -5.88 -4.72 2.33
N ARG A 192 -5.93 -4.19 1.11
CA ARG A 192 -5.34 -2.89 0.73
C ARG A 192 -5.98 -1.75 1.52
N TRP A 193 -7.30 -1.67 1.54
CA TRP A 193 -8.02 -0.68 2.34
C TRP A 193 -7.81 -0.88 3.85
N LYS A 194 -7.81 -2.13 4.32
CA LYS A 194 -7.48 -2.44 5.71
C LYS A 194 -6.07 -1.98 6.08
N THR A 195 -5.11 -2.09 5.16
CA THR A 195 -3.74 -1.58 5.36
C THR A 195 -3.73 -0.07 5.48
N LEU A 196 -4.54 0.66 4.71
CA LEU A 196 -4.65 2.12 4.89
C LEU A 196 -5.29 2.50 6.22
N PHE A 197 -6.26 1.70 6.69
CA PHE A 197 -6.95 1.94 7.96
C PHE A 197 -6.12 1.57 9.19
N PHE A 198 -5.26 0.54 9.08
CA PHE A 198 -4.42 0.00 10.15
C PHE A 198 -2.99 -0.26 9.65
N PRO A 199 -2.25 0.77 9.23
CA PRO A 199 -0.99 0.57 8.51
C PRO A 199 0.07 -0.06 9.40
N LYS A 200 0.18 0.36 10.67
CA LYS A 200 1.13 -0.26 11.60
C LYS A 200 0.86 -1.75 11.78
N ASP A 201 -0.39 -2.14 12.03
CA ASP A 201 -0.74 -3.54 12.30
C ASP A 201 -0.60 -4.43 11.06
N MET A 202 -1.06 -3.96 9.90
CA MET A 202 -1.00 -4.72 8.65
C MET A 202 0.44 -4.88 8.13
N VAL A 203 1.25 -3.81 8.19
CA VAL A 203 2.67 -3.88 7.80
C VAL A 203 3.43 -4.78 8.76
N ASN A 204 3.19 -4.68 10.08
CA ASN A 204 3.79 -5.59 11.06
C ASN A 204 3.43 -7.06 10.78
N LEU A 205 2.17 -7.32 10.46
CA LEU A 205 1.69 -8.65 10.13
C LEU A 205 2.43 -9.21 8.91
N ALA A 206 2.60 -8.44 7.84
CA ALA A 206 3.34 -8.91 6.68
C ALA A 206 4.82 -9.13 6.93
N VAL A 207 5.48 -8.25 7.69
CA VAL A 207 6.88 -8.46 8.11
C VAL A 207 6.99 -9.75 8.94
N THR A 208 6.05 -10.00 9.84
CA THR A 208 6.01 -11.22 10.65
C THR A 208 5.81 -12.47 9.78
N VAL A 209 4.89 -12.41 8.83
CA VAL A 209 4.64 -13.50 7.87
C VAL A 209 5.87 -13.76 6.99
N ALA A 210 6.64 -12.71 6.66
CA ALA A 210 7.85 -12.80 5.84
C ALA A 210 9.15 -13.08 6.65
N GLY A 211 9.13 -12.89 7.98
CA GLY A 211 10.27 -13.08 8.88
C GLY A 211 11.29 -11.91 8.95
N GLY A 212 10.88 -10.67 8.69
CA GLY A 212 11.77 -9.49 8.59
C GLY A 212 11.99 -8.66 9.88
N ASP A 213 12.81 -7.60 9.78
CA ASP A 213 13.06 -6.60 10.85
C ASP A 213 11.95 -5.53 10.90
N THR A 214 11.51 -5.19 12.11
CA THR A 214 10.35 -4.35 12.43
C THR A 214 10.70 -2.93 12.91
N SER A 215 12.00 -2.59 13.00
CA SER A 215 12.47 -1.30 13.54
C SER A 215 11.84 -0.04 12.91
N ALA A 216 11.53 -0.05 11.61
CA ALA A 216 10.92 1.11 10.93
C ALA A 216 9.41 1.31 11.19
N LEU A 217 8.74 0.40 11.89
CA LEU A 217 7.30 0.50 12.20
C LEU A 217 6.96 1.56 13.25
N GLU A 218 7.95 2.09 13.97
CA GLU A 218 7.75 3.08 15.05
C GLU A 218 7.10 4.38 14.56
N ASN A 219 7.28 4.71 13.28
CA ASN A 219 6.81 5.96 12.68
C ASN A 219 5.47 5.86 11.93
N LEU A 220 4.91 4.65 11.78
CA LEU A 220 3.63 4.46 11.09
C LEU A 220 2.45 4.76 12.03
N PRO A 221 1.38 5.42 11.55
CA PRO A 221 0.18 5.62 12.35
C PRO A 221 -0.44 4.26 12.73
N GLY A 222 -0.94 4.15 13.96
CA GLY A 222 -1.61 2.94 14.41
C GLY A 222 -2.94 2.68 13.68
N MET A 223 -3.73 3.73 13.51
CA MET A 223 -5.05 3.67 12.88
C MET A 223 -5.35 5.00 12.17
N VAL A 224 -6.11 4.94 11.07
CA VAL A 224 -6.56 6.09 10.28
C VAL A 224 -8.09 6.15 10.25
N GLY A 225 -8.66 7.35 10.42
CA GLY A 225 -10.09 7.60 10.19
C GLY A 225 -11.00 7.61 11.43
N GLY A 226 -10.45 7.57 12.65
CA GLY A 226 -11.23 7.65 13.89
C GLY A 226 -11.99 6.36 14.23
N CYS A 227 -12.54 6.28 15.45
CA CYS A 227 -13.40 5.18 15.92
C CYS A 227 -14.88 5.52 15.74
#